data_AF-A0A7K4BEM6-F1
#
_entry.id   AF-A0A7K4BEM6-F1
#
_cell.length_a   1.000
_cell.length_b   1.000
_cell.length_c   1.000
_cell.angle_alpha   90.00
_cell.angle_beta   90.00
_cell.angle_gamma   90.00
#
_symmetry.space_group_name_H-M   'P 1'
#
loop_
_entity.id
_entity.type
_entity.pdbx_description
1 polymer ?
#
loop_
_entity_poly.entity_id
_entity_poly.type
_entity_poly.pdbx_seq_one_letter_code
_entity_poly.pdbx_strand_id
1 'polypeptide(L)' 'MKILGINGSPRGSLSRTRRLVNAVLDGARSAGADVEFVDVCRLDIEYCSGCTVC' A
#
# COMPACT_ATOMS: atom_id res chain seq x y z
N MET A 1 13.54 11.27 2.84
CA MET A 1 12.87 10.69 1.65
C MET A 1 11.47 10.26 2.05
N LYS A 2 10.46 10.40 1.18
CA LYS A 2 9.09 9.93 1.43
C LYS A 2 8.81 8.65 0.65
N ILE A 3 8.25 7.62 1.30
CA ILE A 3 7.97 6.32 0.69
C ILE A 3 6.54 5.89 1.03
N LEU A 4 5.76 5.51 0.01
CA LEU A 4 4.41 4.98 0.15
C LEU A 4 4.39 3.50 -0.23
N GLY A 5 3.97 2.64 0.70
CA GLY A 5 3.74 1.22 0.42
C GLY A 5 2.26 0.94 0.17
N ILE A 6 1.94 0.35 -0.97
CA ILE A 6 0.56 0.00 -1.37
C ILE A 6 0.40 -1.52 -1.34
N ASN A 7 -0.55 -2.02 -0.56
CA ASN A 7 -0.96 -3.42 -0.58
C ASN A 7 -2.29 -3.58 -1.33
N GLY A 8 -2.25 -4.31 -2.45
CA GLY A 8 -3.44 -4.72 -3.22
C GLY A 8 -3.90 -6.16 -2.96
N SER A 9 -3.37 -6.84 -1.94
CA SER A 9 -3.83 -8.19 -1.63
C SER A 9 -5.17 -8.17 -0.87
N PRO A 10 -6.21 -8.88 -1.34
CA PRO A 10 -7.52 -8.90 -0.70
C PRO A 10 -7.56 -9.77 0.57
N ARG A 11 -6.43 -10.38 0.96
CA ARG A 11 -6.36 -11.35 2.05
C ARG A 11 -6.33 -10.72 3.46
N GLY A 12 -6.48 -9.41 3.57
CA GLY A 12 -6.53 -8.69 4.85
C GLY A 12 -5.34 -9.05 5.77
N SER A 13 -5.63 -9.42 7.02
CA SER A 13 -4.62 -9.80 8.02
C SER A 13 -3.84 -11.08 7.67
N LEU A 14 -4.38 -11.93 6.79
CA LEU A 14 -3.71 -13.14 6.27
C LEU A 14 -2.82 -12.85 5.05
N SER A 15 -2.76 -11.60 4.59
CA SER A 15 -1.94 -11.20 3.44
C SER A 15 -0.44 -11.36 3.73
N ARG A 16 0.21 -12.25 2.97
CA ARG A 16 1.68 -12.36 2.94
C ARG A 16 2.31 -11.13 2.28
N THR A 17 1.67 -10.56 1.26
CA THR A 17 2.11 -9.34 0.59
C THR A 17 2.17 -8.18 1.59
N ARG A 18 1.17 -8.03 2.45
CA ARG A 18 1.16 -7.02 3.52
C ARG A 18 2.35 -7.20 4.47
N ARG A 19 2.67 -8.44 4.87
CA ARG A 19 3.83 -8.73 5.73
C ARG A 19 5.14 -8.31 5.05
N LEU A 20 5.30 -8.62 3.77
CA LEU A 20 6.49 -8.24 3.00
C LEU A 20 6.62 -6.73 2.82
N VAL A 21 5.53 -6.05 2.45
CA VAL A 21 5.52 -4.57 2.29
C VAL A 21 5.87 -3.91 3.62
N ASN A 22 5.27 -4.34 4.73
CA ASN A 22 5.60 -3.80 6.05
C ASN A 22 7.07 -4.01 6.41
N ALA A 23 7.65 -5.18 6.14
CA ALA A 23 9.07 -5.42 6.41
C ALA A 23 9.99 -4.44 5.64
N VAL A 24 9.65 -4.13 4.38
CA VAL A 24 10.37 -3.13 3.58
C VAL A 24 10.21 -1.73 4.17
N LEU A 25 8.98 -1.34 4.53
CA LEU A 25 8.69 -0.02 5.11
C LEU A 25 9.35 0.17 6.48
N ASP A 26 9.43 -0.89 7.29
CA ASP A 26 10.12 -0.85 8.58
C ASP A 26 11.62 -0.64 8.41
N GLY A 27 12.23 -1.29 7.41
CA GLY A 27 13.62 -1.04 7.03
C GLY A 27 13.84 0.40 6.54
N ALA A 28 12.96 0.90 5.67
CA ALA A 28 12.99 2.28 5.19
C ALA A 28 12.86 3.30 6.32
N ARG A 29 11.91 3.09 7.24
CA ARG A 29 11.71 3.94 8.42
C ARG A 29 12.96 3.97 9.29
N SER A 30 13.58 2.81 9.50
CA SER A 30 14.81 2.68 10.28
C SER A 30 16.00 3.42 9.65
N ALA A 31 15.99 3.62 8.33
CA ALA A 31 16.96 4.44 7.61
C ALA A 31 16.61 5.94 7.56
N GLY A 32 15.58 6.38 8.28
CA GLY A 32 15.16 7.79 8.36
C GLY A 32 14.22 8.23 7.23
N ALA A 33 13.59 7.29 6.49
CA ALA A 33 12.53 7.65 5.57
C ALA A 33 11.22 7.97 6.32
N ASP A 34 10.48 8.95 5.82
CA ASP A 34 9.09 9.18 6.14
C ASP A 34 8.25 8.17 5.35
N VAL A 35 7.49 7.32 6.03
CA VAL A 35 6.83 6.16 5.41
C VAL A 35 5.34 6.15 5.70
N GLU A 36 4.55 5.82 4.69
CA GLU A 36 3.11 5.61 4.79
C GLU A 36 2.72 4.24 4.19
N PHE A 37 1.65 3.65 4.71
CA PHE A 37 1.13 2.37 4.24
C PHE A 37 -0.36 2.48 3.92
N VAL A 38 -0.75 2.03 2.73
CA VAL A 38 -2.14 2.02 2.26
C VAL A 38 -2.56 0.61 1.85
N ASP A 39 -3.67 0.15 2.39
CA ASP A 39 -4.33 -1.10 2.01
C ASP A 39 -5.49 -0.77 1.06
N VAL A 40 -5.26 -0.83 -0.26
CA VAL A 40 -6.26 -0.38 -1.25
C VAL A 40 -7.51 -1.24 -1.25
N CYS A 41 -7.40 -2.49 -0.79
CA CYS A 41 -8.56 -3.37 -0.64
C CYS A 41 -9.49 -2.98 0.53
N ARG A 42 -9.10 -2.01 1.38
CA ARG A 42 -9.94 -1.44 2.44
C ARG A 42 -10.56 -0.11 2.05
N LEU A 43 -10.13 0.47 0.94
CA LEU A 43 -10.67 1.72 0.42
C LEU A 43 -11.90 1.43 -0.42
N ASP A 44 -12.84 2.37 -0.41
CA ASP A 44 -13.96 2.36 -1.33
C ASP A 44 -13.49 2.96 -2.66
N ILE A 45 -13.12 2.09 -3.61
CA ILE A 45 -12.63 2.46 -4.93
C ILE A 45 -13.60 1.90 -5.97
N GLU A 46 -14.29 2.79 -6.66
CA GLU A 46 -15.20 2.42 -7.74
C GLU A 46 -14.45 2.00 -9.02
N TYR A 47 -15.18 1.35 -9.93
CA TYR A 47 -14.63 0.95 -11.22
C TYR A 47 -14.33 2.17 -12.11
N CYS A 48 -13.28 2.06 -12.92
CA CYS A 48 -13.00 3.06 -13.95
C CYS A 48 -14.16 3.11 -14.97
N SER A 49 -14.70 4.30 -15.23
CA SER A 49 -15.77 4.53 -16.20
C SER A 49 -15.30 4.66 -17.65
N GLY A 50 -13.99 4.59 -17.91
CA GLY A 50 -13.43 4.71 -19.26
C GLY A 50 -13.52 6.12 -19.86
N CYS A 51 -13.73 7.15 -19.03
CA CYS A 51 -13.93 8.54 -19.49
C CYS A 51 -12.67 9.24 -20.02
N THR A 52 -11.47 8.65 -19.84
CA THR A 52 -10.17 9.18 -20.31
C THR A 52 -9.75 10.55 -19.73
N VAL A 53 -10.30 10.93 -18.56
CA VAL A 53 -10.01 12.23 -17.92
C VAL A 53 -8.92 12.19 -16.83
N CYS A 54 -8.60 11.01 -16.30
CA CYS A 54 -7.66 10.79 -15.20
C CYS A 54 -6.24 10.47 -15.68
#